data_AF-A0A920JQ40-F1
#
_entry.id   AF-A0A920JQ40-F1
#
_cell.length_a   1.000
_cell.length_b   1.000
_cell.length_c   1.000
_cell.angle_alpha   90.00
_cell.angle_beta   90.00
_cell.angle_gamma   90.00
#
_symmetry.space_group_name_H-M   'P 1'
#
loop_
_entity.id
_entity.type
_entity.pdbx_description
1 polymer ?
#
loop_
_entity_poly.entity_id
_entity_poly.type
_entity_poly.pdbx_seq_one_letter_code
_entity_poly.pdbx_strand_id
1 'polypeptide(L)'
;MKARLCLIFFFVQLITAMEIEISITNQELTLKDNDDIVRIYKISSSKFGEGSEEDSYKTPLGKHEIKKMIGEGIALGGRFIGRVHTGEIFPIYSNQEIYVEEDVVQREYYGYLALKIN
;
A
#
# COMPACT_ATOMS: atom_id res chain seq x y z
N MET A 1 10.85 -38.99 31.12
CA MET A 1 9.84 -38.62 30.10
C MET A 1 9.59 -37.11 30.10
N LYS A 2 10.59 -36.28 29.74
CA LYS A 2 10.48 -34.79 29.79
C LYS A 2 10.88 -34.08 28.49
N ALA A 3 11.12 -34.81 27.40
CA ALA A 3 11.62 -34.24 26.15
C ALA A 3 10.57 -34.08 25.04
N ARG A 4 9.31 -34.52 25.27
CA ARG A 4 8.27 -34.51 24.23
C ARG A 4 7.30 -33.33 24.28
N LEU A 5 7.33 -32.54 25.35
CA LEU A 5 6.40 -31.40 25.51
C LEU A 5 6.98 -30.04 25.07
N CYS A 6 8.30 -29.95 24.91
CA CYS A 6 8.97 -28.68 24.56
C CYS A 6 8.96 -28.39 23.04
N LEU A 7 8.88 -29.43 22.20
CA LEU A 7 8.93 -29.31 20.74
C LEU A 7 7.66 -28.72 20.11
N ILE A 8 6.52 -28.75 20.80
CA ILE A 8 5.26 -28.19 20.29
C ILE A 8 5.19 -26.67 20.54
N PHE A 9 5.81 -26.17 21.61
CA PHE A 9 5.84 -24.73 21.92
C PHE A 9 6.74 -23.92 20.97
N PHE A 10 7.76 -24.55 20.37
CA PHE A 10 8.70 -23.87 19.49
C PHE A 10 8.18 -23.68 18.05
N PHE A 11 7.14 -24.42 17.65
CA PHE A 11 6.59 -24.35 16.29
C PHE A 11 5.58 -23.20 16.10
N VAL A 12 5.16 -22.53 17.18
CA VAL A 12 4.16 -21.45 17.14
C VAL A 12 4.79 -20.09 16.78
N GLN A 13 6.12 -19.98 16.78
CA GLN A 13 6.79 -18.66 16.82
C GLN A 13 7.40 -18.15 15.50
N LEU A 14 7.14 -18.77 14.35
CA LEU A 14 7.78 -18.35 13.08
C LEU A 14 6.80 -18.31 11.91
N ILE A 15 5.83 -17.40 11.97
CA ILE A 15 5.30 -16.80 10.75
C ILE A 15 5.36 -15.29 10.97
N THR A 16 6.56 -14.73 10.83
CA THR A 16 6.74 -13.28 10.79
C THR A 16 6.26 -12.78 9.43
N ALA A 17 5.15 -12.05 9.38
CA ALA A 17 4.62 -11.51 8.13
C ALA A 17 4.31 -10.02 8.29
N MET A 18 4.85 -9.21 7.38
CA MET A 18 4.42 -7.82 7.25
C MET A 18 3.00 -7.80 6.66
N GLU A 19 2.12 -7.02 7.27
CA GLU A 19 0.74 -6.84 6.82
C GLU A 19 0.45 -5.35 6.61
N ILE A 20 -0.42 -5.08 5.64
CA ILE A 20 -0.97 -3.77 5.38
C ILE A 20 -2.46 -3.85 5.67
N GLU A 21 -2.91 -3.14 6.69
CA GLU A 21 -4.33 -2.95 6.98
C GLU A 21 -4.77 -1.58 6.47
N ILE A 22 -5.87 -1.55 5.71
CA ILE A 22 -6.41 -0.32 5.15
C ILE A 22 -7.80 -0.10 5.73
N SER A 23 -7.98 1.04 6.41
CA SER A 23 -9.29 1.53 6.85
C SER A 23 -9.77 2.60 5.89
N ILE A 24 -10.78 2.27 5.10
CA ILE A 24 -11.43 3.22 4.17
C ILE A 24 -12.14 4.32 4.96
N THR A 25 -12.84 3.97 6.05
CA THR A 25 -13.53 4.95 6.90
C THR A 25 -12.58 5.97 7.50
N ASN A 26 -11.41 5.53 7.97
CA ASN A 26 -10.44 6.42 8.61
C ASN A 26 -9.46 7.06 7.61
N GLN A 27 -9.49 6.64 6.34
CA GLN A 27 -8.51 7.03 5.32
C GLN A 27 -7.07 6.81 5.80
N GLU A 28 -6.84 5.61 6.32
CA GLU A 28 -5.60 5.23 7.01
C GLU A 28 -5.06 3.89 6.52
N LEU A 29 -3.74 3.82 6.36
CA LEU A 29 -2.98 2.60 6.12
C LEU A 29 -2.08 2.32 7.33
N THR A 30 -2.26 1.16 7.94
CA THR A 30 -1.45 0.67 9.05
C THR A 30 -0.53 -0.43 8.56
N LEU A 31 0.78 -0.19 8.67
CA LEU A 31 1.81 -1.18 8.41
C LEU A 31 2.14 -1.91 9.70
N LYS A 32 1.92 -3.23 9.69
CA LYS A 32 2.16 -4.10 10.83
C LYS A 32 3.31 -5.06 10.54
N ASP A 33 4.10 -5.35 11.58
CA ASP A 33 5.02 -6.49 11.62
C ASP A 33 4.50 -7.41 12.72
N ASN A 34 3.75 -8.45 12.33
CA ASN A 34 2.91 -9.24 13.23
C ASN A 34 1.83 -8.37 13.89
N ASP A 35 1.78 -8.33 15.22
CA ASP A 35 0.83 -7.52 15.98
C ASP A 35 1.35 -6.09 16.26
N ASP A 36 2.62 -5.82 15.98
CA ASP A 36 3.24 -4.52 16.24
C ASP A 36 2.99 -3.54 15.10
N ILE A 37 2.51 -2.34 15.45
CA ILE A 37 2.33 -1.24 14.49
C ILE A 37 3.70 -0.63 14.21
N VAL A 38 4.18 -0.79 12.97
CA VAL A 38 5.43 -0.21 12.49
C VAL A 38 5.23 1.26 12.13
N ARG A 39 4.19 1.55 11.34
CA ARG A 39 3.83 2.92 10.91
C ARG A 39 2.37 3.02 10.52
N ILE A 40 1.87 4.26 10.60
CA ILE A 40 0.55 4.67 10.14
C ILE A 40 0.74 5.78 9.10
N TYR A 41 0.01 5.68 8.00
CA TYR A 41 0.01 6.66 6.92
C TYR A 41 -1.41 7.12 6.63
N LYS A 42 -1.57 8.42 6.38
CA LYS A 42 -2.79 8.93 5.75
C LYS A 42 -2.81 8.47 4.29
N ILE A 43 -3.97 8.09 3.80
CA ILE A 43 -4.19 7.71 2.41
C ILE A 43 -5.42 8.42 1.85
N SER A 44 -5.62 8.30 0.54
CA SER A 44 -6.90 8.56 -0.10
C SER A 44 -7.38 7.28 -0.80
N SER A 45 -8.65 6.93 -0.64
CA SER A 45 -9.30 5.86 -1.40
C SER A 45 -10.17 6.43 -2.53
N SER A 46 -10.71 5.55 -3.38
CA SER A 46 -11.58 6.00 -4.46
C SER A 46 -12.78 6.79 -3.95
N LYS A 47 -13.04 7.94 -4.58
CA LYS A 47 -14.25 8.75 -4.35
C LYS A 47 -15.55 8.01 -4.67
N PHE A 48 -15.49 6.92 -5.45
CA PHE A 48 -16.65 6.09 -5.80
C PHE A 48 -17.01 5.08 -4.71
N GLY A 49 -16.24 5.05 -3.61
CA GLY A 49 -16.46 4.17 -2.47
C GLY A 49 -15.89 2.78 -2.70
N GLU A 50 -16.49 1.82 -2.00
CA GLU A 50 -16.07 0.42 -1.95
C GLU A 50 -16.86 -0.45 -2.94
N GLY A 51 -16.18 -1.40 -3.57
CA GLY A 51 -16.80 -2.35 -4.50
C GLY A 51 -15.78 -3.03 -5.41
N SER A 52 -16.17 -4.18 -5.97
CA SER A 52 -15.29 -5.03 -6.79
C SER A 52 -15.86 -5.31 -8.19
N GLU A 53 -16.85 -4.53 -8.62
CA GLU A 53 -17.40 -4.60 -9.97
C GLU A 53 -16.36 -4.09 -10.97
N GLU A 54 -16.21 -4.79 -12.09
CA GLU A 54 -15.35 -4.37 -13.19
C GLU A 54 -15.76 -2.98 -13.69
N ASP A 55 -14.77 -2.14 -14.04
CA ASP A 55 -14.95 -0.75 -14.47
C ASP A 55 -15.71 0.19 -13.49
N SER A 56 -15.92 -0.23 -12.24
CA SER A 56 -16.60 0.61 -11.24
C SER A 56 -15.73 1.74 -10.68
N TYR A 57 -14.41 1.67 -10.89
CA TYR A 57 -13.41 2.56 -10.28
C TYR A 57 -13.46 2.60 -8.74
N LYS A 58 -14.15 1.65 -8.10
CA LYS A 58 -14.27 1.54 -6.65
C LYS A 58 -13.04 0.86 -6.05
N THR A 59 -12.86 1.03 -4.74
CA THR A 59 -11.82 0.33 -3.99
C THR A 59 -12.34 -1.05 -3.58
N PRO A 60 -11.76 -2.17 -4.05
CA PRO A 60 -12.20 -3.48 -3.64
C PRO A 60 -11.83 -3.74 -2.18
N LEU A 61 -12.72 -4.44 -1.48
CA LEU A 61 -12.46 -4.94 -0.13
C LEU A 61 -11.94 -6.38 -0.19
N GLY A 62 -11.19 -6.76 0.84
CA GLY A 62 -10.75 -8.13 1.05
C GLY A 62 -9.23 -8.24 1.19
N LYS A 63 -8.74 -9.48 1.12
CA LYS A 63 -7.30 -9.76 1.23
C LYS A 63 -6.65 -9.59 -0.13
N HIS A 64 -5.67 -8.71 -0.17
CA HIS A 64 -4.85 -8.45 -1.35
C HIS A 64 -3.40 -8.81 -1.09
N GLU A 65 -2.70 -9.17 -2.16
CA GLU A 65 -1.25 -9.35 -2.15
C GLU A 65 -0.58 -8.27 -3.01
N ILE A 66 0.58 -7.80 -2.57
CA ILE A 66 1.41 -6.92 -3.39
C ILE A 66 2.03 -7.79 -4.48
N LYS A 67 1.69 -7.52 -5.74
CA LYS A 67 2.28 -8.26 -6.88
C LYS A 67 3.53 -7.59 -7.42
N LYS A 68 3.60 -6.27 -7.37
CA LYS A 68 4.75 -5.51 -7.88
C LYS A 68 4.90 -4.18 -7.15
N MET A 69 6.14 -3.81 -6.86
CA MET A 69 6.51 -2.44 -6.51
C MET A 69 7.11 -1.74 -7.72
N ILE A 70 6.70 -0.51 -7.97
CA ILE A 70 7.20 0.32 -9.07
C ILE A 70 7.74 1.64 -8.53
N GLY A 71 8.73 2.19 -9.24
CA GLY A 71 9.29 3.49 -8.93
C GLY A 71 10.59 3.46 -8.14
N GLU A 72 11.14 2.29 -7.78
CA GLU A 72 12.51 2.20 -7.24
C GLU A 72 13.50 2.89 -8.20
N GLY A 73 14.48 3.61 -7.64
CA GLY A 73 15.47 4.39 -8.43
C GLY A 73 14.94 5.63 -9.16
N ILE A 74 13.62 5.82 -9.27
CA ILE A 74 13.03 7.04 -9.85
C ILE A 74 13.18 8.23 -8.88
N ALA A 75 13.41 9.44 -9.41
CA ALA A 75 13.48 10.64 -8.58
C ALA A 75 12.11 10.96 -7.94
N LEU A 76 12.12 11.66 -6.80
CA LEU A 76 10.90 12.22 -6.23
C LEU A 76 10.22 13.14 -7.25
N GLY A 77 8.89 13.08 -7.34
CA GLY A 77 8.09 13.76 -8.34
C GLY A 77 7.98 13.01 -9.68
N GLY A 78 8.68 11.90 -9.88
CA GLY A 78 8.61 11.15 -11.14
C GLY A 78 7.21 10.64 -11.45
N ARG A 79 6.65 10.99 -12.61
CA ARG A 79 5.28 10.68 -13.02
C ARG A 79 5.15 9.29 -13.64
N PHE A 80 4.03 8.64 -13.38
CA PHE A 80 3.66 7.35 -13.92
C PHE A 80 2.31 7.42 -14.63
N ILE A 81 2.24 6.79 -15.81
CA ILE A 81 0.99 6.54 -16.53
C ILE A 81 0.93 5.05 -16.82
N GLY A 82 -0.18 4.39 -16.48
CA GLY A 82 -0.33 2.95 -16.71
C GLY A 82 0.76 2.09 -16.05
N ARG A 83 1.31 2.54 -14.91
CA ARG A 83 2.43 1.90 -14.16
C ARG A 83 3.81 2.01 -14.84
N VAL A 84 3.97 2.90 -15.82
CA VAL A 84 5.23 3.16 -16.53
C VAL A 84 5.68 4.59 -16.23
N HIS A 85 6.95 4.76 -15.85
CA HIS A 85 7.54 6.08 -15.61
C HIS A 85 7.60 6.85 -16.94
N THR A 86 7.08 8.09 -16.96
CA THR A 86 7.00 8.90 -18.19
C THR A 86 8.30 9.62 -18.51
N GLY A 87 9.23 9.72 -17.55
CA GLY A 87 10.41 10.57 -17.66
C GLY A 87 10.20 11.99 -17.11
N GLU A 88 8.94 12.37 -16.86
CA GLU A 88 8.59 13.68 -16.32
C GLU A 88 8.75 13.70 -14.80
N ILE A 89 9.29 14.81 -14.27
CA ILE A 89 9.37 15.08 -12.84
C ILE A 89 8.48 16.26 -12.50
N PHE A 90 7.52 16.06 -11.59
CA PHE A 90 6.61 17.08 -11.12
C PHE A 90 7.04 17.63 -9.73
N PRO A 91 6.76 18.90 -9.43
CA PRO A 91 6.96 19.44 -8.09
C PRO A 91 6.02 18.76 -7.08
N ILE A 92 6.56 18.38 -5.92
CA ILE A 92 5.76 17.90 -4.79
C ILE A 92 5.40 19.13 -3.94
N TYR A 93 4.11 19.42 -3.85
CA TYR A 93 3.59 20.52 -3.03
C TYR A 93 3.20 19.98 -1.66
N SER A 94 3.92 20.35 -0.60
CA SER A 94 3.64 19.87 0.77
C SER A 94 2.77 20.83 1.59
N ASN A 95 2.68 22.10 1.17
CA ASN A 95 2.16 23.18 2.03
C ASN A 95 0.92 23.87 1.45
N GLN A 96 0.44 23.43 0.29
CA GLN A 96 -0.66 24.08 -0.43
C GLN A 96 -1.47 23.03 -1.17
N GLU A 97 -2.79 23.08 -1.01
CA GLU A 97 -3.72 22.32 -1.85
C GLU A 97 -3.78 22.99 -3.22
N ILE A 98 -3.33 22.29 -4.25
CA ILE A 98 -3.38 22.73 -5.64
C ILE A 98 -4.36 21.82 -6.37
N TYR A 99 -5.41 22.42 -6.95
CA TYR A 99 -6.30 21.68 -7.82
C TYR A 99 -5.59 21.41 -9.14
N VAL A 100 -5.35 20.14 -9.42
CA VAL A 100 -4.79 19.67 -10.69
C VAL A 100 -5.92 19.15 -11.58
N GLU A 101 -5.87 19.46 -12.88
CA GLU A 101 -6.89 18.99 -13.84
C GLU A 101 -6.84 17.46 -14.00
N GLU A 102 -5.66 16.86 -13.88
CA GLU A 102 -5.43 15.43 -13.96
C GLU A 102 -4.93 14.87 -12.64
N ASP A 103 -5.51 13.74 -12.21
CA ASP A 103 -4.96 12.94 -11.11
C ASP A 103 -3.67 12.27 -11.59
N VAL A 104 -2.54 12.66 -11.00
CA VAL A 104 -1.22 12.20 -11.40
C VAL A 104 -0.65 11.25 -10.35
N VAL A 105 -0.27 10.05 -10.80
CA VAL A 105 0.54 9.16 -9.98
C VAL A 105 1.99 9.61 -10.10
N GLN A 106 2.55 10.13 -9.01
CA GLN A 106 3.94 10.59 -8.94
C GLN A 106 4.70 9.86 -7.85
N ARG A 107 6.04 9.96 -7.80
CA ARG A 107 6.84 9.40 -6.70
C ARG A 107 6.97 10.35 -5.50
N GLU A 108 6.34 10.07 -4.36
CA GLU A 108 6.47 10.87 -3.12
C GLU A 108 7.34 10.20 -2.05
N TYR A 109 7.46 8.87 -2.07
CA TYR A 109 8.36 8.10 -1.20
C TYR A 109 9.06 6.98 -1.99
N TYR A 110 9.84 6.10 -1.35
CA TYR A 110 10.75 5.14 -2.00
C TYR A 110 10.14 4.15 -3.03
N GLY A 111 8.83 4.18 -3.30
CA GLY A 111 8.15 3.45 -4.37
C GLY A 111 6.62 3.50 -4.22
N TYR A 112 5.89 2.99 -5.21
CA TYR A 112 4.43 2.83 -5.21
C TYR A 112 4.10 1.34 -5.31
N LEU A 113 3.10 0.90 -4.54
CA LEU A 113 2.68 -0.49 -4.46
C LEU A 113 1.58 -0.75 -5.49
N ALA A 114 1.81 -1.68 -6.41
CA ALA A 114 0.74 -2.23 -7.25
C ALA A 114 0.19 -3.49 -6.57
N LEU A 115 -1.02 -3.35 -6.02
CA LEU A 115 -1.77 -4.46 -5.45
C LEU A 115 -2.37 -5.32 -6.57
N LYS A 116 -2.39 -6.63 -6.33
CA LYS A 116 -3.20 -7.56 -7.12
C LYS A 116 -4.53 -7.74 -6.41
N ILE A 117 -5.58 -7.37 -7.12
CA ILE A 117 -6.95 -7.67 -6.77
C ILE A 117 -7.19 -9.09 -7.27
N ASN A 118 -7.38 -10.04 -6.36
CA ASN A 118 -7.79 -11.41 -6.69
C ASN A 118 -9.31 -11.47 -6.82
#